data_AF-X7EKW3-F1
#
_entry.id   AF-X7EKW3-F1
#
_cell.length_a   1.000
_cell.length_b   1.000
_cell.length_c   1.000
_cell.angle_alpha   90.00
_cell.angle_beta   90.00
_cell.angle_gamma   90.00
#
_symmetry.space_group_name_H-M   'P 1'
#
loop_
_entity.id
_entity.type
_entity.pdbx_description
1 polymer ?
#
loop_
_entity_poly.entity_id
_entity_poly.type
_entity_poly.pdbx_seq_one_letter_code
_entity_poly.pdbx_strand_id
1 'polypeptide(L)'
;MTQAQKSHSTHSATEDARNRDILIWVNGRLLHRSAAKVSVYDAGFLLGDGIWEGLRLHDGEWAFLGDHLDRFFEGCRAIGMDPGIDRAGLKDALDATAAANGMRSDAHARLMMTRGLKDKPFQHPGLSTSGNTLVIIVEHSKPAETLAARGIRLATVPQVRGLPHSQDPKLNSHSKLNCIIACVQAEAAGAEEALMLDPQGFVNTTNACNFFIVRRGEVWTSTGDYCMNGVTRAKVIDLCRANGIPVREKNFSLAEAYGADEAFLTGTFGAQTAVASIDGNPIGDGTRPVTERIRALYRDLVAGDVAQQQAARPAPAAPAPHPAADFASRFEALAAERSPFCFGADPSPAILEAWGLPVSVAGLREFVSITLEAIEEGVALLKPQVAFYEAFGPAGLLELQRLITGAQARGVLALADAKRTDIGNSVAAYGRAWLGPEGFGADAMTLSAYMGAGTLSPVHEHAAATGTGTFVVVRSSNPEGAALQSAEAGGEAVADTLARAIAAENDRLAPNAPVGPVGAVIGATLGAEAARTVSLMPNALFLVPGIGAQGASLDDLSRIFAGAGRRVIPTSSRAVLAAGPDVASLKASIAETRDAAMRLRDL
;
A
#
# COMPACT_ATOMS: atom_id res chain seq x y z
N MET A 1 -37.17 -33.77 -0.82
CA MET A 1 -36.71 -32.42 -0.43
C MET A 1 -36.89 -31.52 -1.64
N THR A 2 -37.95 -30.72 -1.63
CA THR A 2 -38.27 -29.76 -2.69
C THR A 2 -37.14 -28.74 -2.79
N GLN A 3 -36.71 -28.44 -4.02
CA GLN A 3 -35.80 -27.35 -4.33
C GLN A 3 -36.37 -26.07 -3.70
N ALA A 4 -35.77 -25.60 -2.61
CA ALA A 4 -36.16 -24.33 -2.01
C ALA A 4 -35.98 -23.26 -3.10
N GLN A 5 -37.07 -22.60 -3.50
CA GLN A 5 -36.97 -21.40 -4.33
C GLN A 5 -36.00 -20.45 -3.63
N LYS A 6 -34.87 -20.12 -4.28
CA LYS A 6 -33.90 -19.16 -3.75
C LYS A 6 -34.66 -17.85 -3.47
N SER A 7 -34.84 -17.52 -2.19
CA SER A 7 -35.39 -16.23 -1.76
C SER A 7 -34.47 -15.11 -2.25
N HIS A 8 -35.03 -14.11 -2.92
CA HIS A 8 -34.29 -12.94 -3.39
C HIS A 8 -34.31 -11.84 -2.32
N SER A 9 -33.15 -11.25 -2.04
CA SER A 9 -32.98 -10.12 -1.11
C SER A 9 -32.32 -8.93 -1.78
N THR A 10 -32.27 -7.77 -1.11
CA THR A 10 -31.58 -6.58 -1.63
C THR A 10 -30.08 -6.74 -1.82
N HIS A 11 -29.49 -7.78 -1.25
CA HIS A 11 -28.08 -8.13 -1.42
C HIS A 11 -27.87 -9.20 -2.50
N SER A 12 -28.92 -9.52 -3.29
CA SER A 12 -28.81 -10.48 -4.39
C SER A 12 -28.07 -9.86 -5.57
N ALA A 13 -26.91 -10.42 -5.89
CA ALA A 13 -26.18 -10.17 -7.15
C ALA A 13 -26.45 -11.28 -8.15
N THR A 14 -26.20 -11.00 -9.43
CA THR A 14 -26.06 -12.06 -10.45
C THR A 14 -24.93 -13.00 -10.04
N GLU A 15 -25.15 -14.31 -10.08
CA GLU A 15 -24.14 -15.30 -9.70
C GLU A 15 -22.91 -15.17 -10.60
N ASP A 16 -21.74 -14.96 -9.99
CA ASP A 16 -20.46 -14.85 -10.69
C ASP A 16 -19.52 -15.96 -10.22
N ALA A 17 -19.21 -16.89 -11.12
CA ALA A 17 -18.36 -18.04 -10.85
C ALA A 17 -16.96 -17.66 -10.33
N ARG A 18 -16.44 -16.48 -10.71
CA ARG A 18 -15.11 -15.99 -10.29
C ARG A 18 -15.03 -15.78 -8.78
N ASN A 19 -16.15 -15.47 -8.12
CA ASN A 19 -16.19 -15.27 -6.67
C ASN A 19 -15.82 -16.53 -5.86
N ARG A 20 -15.76 -17.72 -6.48
CA ARG A 20 -15.31 -18.94 -5.80
C ARG A 20 -13.82 -18.95 -5.51
N ASP A 21 -13.04 -18.27 -6.35
CA ASP A 21 -11.57 -18.36 -6.36
C ASP A 21 -10.87 -17.03 -6.01
N ILE A 22 -11.60 -16.07 -5.44
CA ILE A 22 -11.06 -14.77 -5.04
C ILE A 22 -10.04 -14.88 -3.90
N LEU A 23 -9.14 -13.91 -3.86
CA LEU A 23 -8.23 -13.65 -2.75
C LEU A 23 -8.84 -12.64 -1.77
N ILE A 24 -8.75 -12.95 -0.49
CA ILE A 24 -9.23 -12.14 0.64
C ILE A 24 -8.02 -11.62 1.39
N TRP A 25 -8.04 -10.34 1.74
CA TRP A 25 -7.03 -9.76 2.62
C TRP A 25 -7.33 -10.12 4.07
N VAL A 26 -6.33 -10.66 4.77
CA VAL A 26 -6.38 -10.94 6.20
C VAL A 26 -5.05 -10.48 6.81
N ASN A 27 -5.07 -9.43 7.62
CA ASN A 27 -3.90 -8.88 8.35
C ASN A 27 -2.64 -8.74 7.47
N GLY A 28 -2.74 -8.08 6.32
CA GLY A 28 -1.58 -7.84 5.44
C GLY A 28 -1.31 -8.94 4.41
N ARG A 29 -2.09 -10.01 4.39
CA ARG A 29 -1.87 -11.18 3.51
C ARG A 29 -3.08 -11.43 2.63
N LEU A 30 -2.84 -11.70 1.35
CA LEU A 30 -3.85 -12.18 0.42
C LEU A 30 -3.91 -13.70 0.51
N LEU A 31 -5.09 -14.24 0.83
CA LEU A 31 -5.35 -15.66 0.99
C LEU A 31 -6.52 -16.05 0.10
N HIS A 32 -6.45 -17.22 -0.53
CA HIS A 32 -7.58 -17.78 -1.26
C HIS A 32 -8.83 -17.86 -0.35
N ARG A 33 -10.03 -17.63 -0.90
CA ARG A 33 -11.31 -17.62 -0.17
C ARG A 33 -11.48 -18.79 0.79
N SER A 34 -11.12 -20.00 0.38
CA SER A 34 -11.23 -21.21 1.22
C SER A 34 -10.17 -21.32 2.33
N ALA A 35 -9.07 -20.57 2.21
CA ALA A 35 -7.97 -20.54 3.16
C ALA A 35 -8.02 -19.33 4.11
N ALA A 36 -8.76 -18.28 3.75
CA ALA A 36 -8.96 -17.10 4.59
C ALA A 36 -9.75 -17.47 5.86
N LYS A 37 -9.10 -17.37 7.02
CA LYS A 37 -9.66 -17.74 8.32
C LYS A 37 -9.29 -16.72 9.38
N VAL A 38 -10.21 -16.52 10.32
CA VAL A 38 -9.94 -15.84 11.60
C VAL A 38 -10.04 -16.87 12.72
N SER A 39 -9.43 -16.58 13.86
CA SER A 39 -9.54 -17.47 15.02
C SER A 39 -10.96 -17.46 15.58
N VAL A 40 -11.39 -18.58 16.16
CA VAL A 40 -12.60 -18.63 16.99
C VAL A 40 -12.48 -17.79 18.26
N TYR A 41 -11.26 -17.36 18.64
CA TYR A 41 -11.01 -16.42 19.73
C TYR A 41 -11.00 -14.95 19.28
N ASP A 42 -11.29 -14.67 18.01
CA ASP A 42 -11.41 -13.29 17.55
C ASP A 42 -12.62 -12.60 18.20
N ALA A 43 -12.44 -11.36 18.66
CA ALA A 43 -13.47 -10.57 19.33
C ALA A 43 -14.74 -10.38 18.47
N GLY A 44 -14.59 -10.29 17.15
CA GLY A 44 -15.72 -10.20 16.23
C GLY A 44 -16.53 -11.50 16.19
N PHE A 45 -15.87 -12.66 16.24
CA PHE A 45 -16.57 -13.95 16.27
C PHE A 45 -17.25 -14.20 17.61
N LEU A 46 -16.56 -13.93 18.72
CA LEU A 46 -17.05 -14.19 20.07
C LEU A 46 -18.19 -13.26 20.48
N LEU A 47 -18.10 -11.98 20.13
CA LEU A 47 -18.88 -10.90 20.75
C LEU A 47 -19.48 -9.89 19.75
N GLY A 48 -19.13 -9.98 18.46
CA GLY A 48 -19.49 -8.96 17.47
C GLY A 48 -18.76 -7.62 17.66
N ASP A 49 -17.63 -7.62 18.39
CA ASP A 49 -16.81 -6.44 18.70
C ASP A 49 -15.93 -6.05 17.50
N GLY A 50 -16.52 -5.26 16.60
CA GLY A 50 -15.87 -4.75 15.40
C GLY A 50 -16.72 -3.77 14.60
N ILE A 51 -16.07 -3.05 13.68
CA ILE A 51 -16.63 -2.06 12.78
C ILE A 51 -16.40 -2.51 11.34
N TRP A 52 -17.35 -2.25 10.45
CA TRP A 52 -17.24 -2.59 9.04
C TRP A 52 -17.75 -1.48 8.13
N GLU A 53 -17.34 -1.54 6.87
CA GLU A 53 -17.81 -0.68 5.79
C GLU A 53 -18.09 -1.48 4.51
N GLY A 54 -19.03 -0.97 3.74
CA GLY A 54 -19.38 -1.50 2.42
C GLY A 54 -19.10 -0.44 1.36
N LEU A 55 -18.21 -0.74 0.40
CA LEU A 55 -17.77 0.19 -0.63
C LEU A 55 -18.02 -0.39 -2.03
N ARG A 56 -18.17 0.48 -3.03
CA ARG A 56 -18.33 0.09 -4.44
C ARG A 56 -17.13 0.54 -5.25
N LEU A 57 -16.62 -0.37 -6.07
CA LEU A 57 -15.55 -0.09 -7.02
C LEU A 57 -16.17 0.29 -8.37
N HIS A 58 -15.79 1.46 -8.88
CA HIS A 58 -16.18 1.99 -10.17
C HIS A 58 -14.94 2.52 -10.89
N ASP A 59 -14.63 1.93 -12.05
CA ASP A 59 -13.53 2.33 -12.94
C ASP A 59 -12.18 2.57 -12.25
N GLY A 60 -11.86 1.69 -11.29
CA GLY A 60 -10.61 1.66 -10.53
C GLY A 60 -10.63 2.48 -9.25
N GLU A 61 -11.72 3.20 -8.95
CA GLU A 61 -11.84 4.05 -7.78
C GLU A 61 -13.01 3.63 -6.88
N TRP A 62 -12.88 3.89 -5.58
CA TRP A 62 -13.89 3.54 -4.57
C TRP A 62 -14.85 4.71 -4.40
N ALA A 63 -16.11 4.54 -4.83
CA ALA A 63 -17.09 5.62 -4.77
C ALA A 63 -17.28 6.13 -3.32
N PHE A 64 -17.17 7.44 -3.14
CA PHE A 64 -17.33 8.14 -1.86
C PHE A 64 -16.40 7.63 -0.75
N LEU A 65 -15.16 7.25 -1.10
CA LEU A 65 -14.18 6.67 -0.18
C LEU A 65 -13.99 7.50 1.10
N GLY A 66 -13.90 8.84 0.96
CA GLY A 66 -13.73 9.75 2.09
C GLY A 66 -14.84 9.60 3.14
N ASP A 67 -16.09 9.64 2.71
CA ASP A 67 -17.27 9.52 3.58
C ASP A 67 -17.31 8.15 4.28
N HIS A 68 -16.96 7.09 3.56
CA HIS A 68 -16.90 5.74 4.12
C HIS A 68 -15.80 5.60 5.18
N LEU A 69 -14.62 6.15 4.92
CA LEU A 69 -13.52 6.12 5.88
C LEU A 69 -13.79 7.03 7.09
N ASP A 70 -14.41 8.20 6.90
CA ASP A 70 -14.86 9.05 8.02
C ASP A 70 -15.72 8.23 9.00
N ARG A 71 -16.76 7.58 8.48
CA ARG A 71 -17.67 6.76 9.28
C ARG A 71 -16.97 5.55 9.91
N PHE A 72 -16.04 4.91 9.21
CA PHE A 72 -15.24 3.81 9.75
C PHE A 72 -14.41 4.26 10.97
N PHE A 73 -13.66 5.36 10.83
CA PHE A 73 -12.80 5.88 11.90
C PHE A 73 -13.62 6.44 13.08
N GLU A 74 -14.76 7.08 12.81
CA GLU A 74 -15.72 7.48 13.84
C GLU A 74 -16.24 6.26 14.63
N GLY A 75 -16.63 5.19 13.93
CA GLY A 75 -17.06 3.94 14.56
C GLY A 75 -15.98 3.32 15.43
N CYS A 76 -14.74 3.28 14.94
CA CYS A 76 -13.60 2.76 15.71
C CYS A 76 -13.37 3.59 16.98
N ARG A 77 -13.39 4.92 16.87
CA ARG A 77 -13.25 5.84 18.01
C ARG A 77 -14.37 5.64 19.03
N ALA A 78 -15.62 5.49 18.57
CA ALA A 78 -16.77 5.31 19.44
C ALA A 78 -16.69 4.06 20.33
N ILE A 79 -16.05 2.99 19.83
CA ILE A 79 -15.84 1.75 20.60
C ILE A 79 -14.45 1.67 21.27
N GLY A 80 -13.71 2.78 21.32
CA GLY A 80 -12.37 2.84 21.91
C GLY A 80 -11.39 1.88 21.25
N MET A 81 -11.47 1.72 19.93
CA MET A 81 -10.57 0.88 19.13
C MET A 81 -9.64 1.79 18.32
N ASP A 82 -8.33 1.69 18.57
CA ASP A 82 -7.32 2.24 17.68
C ASP A 82 -7.17 1.30 16.48
N PRO A 83 -7.39 1.76 15.23
CA PRO A 83 -7.21 0.93 14.05
C PRO A 83 -5.76 0.54 13.77
N GLY A 84 -4.77 1.31 14.27
CA GLY A 84 -3.34 1.07 13.97
C GLY A 84 -2.96 1.21 12.49
N ILE A 85 -3.87 1.75 11.67
CA ILE A 85 -3.73 1.97 10.23
C ILE A 85 -4.43 3.27 9.87
N ASP A 86 -3.83 4.07 8.99
CA ASP A 86 -4.39 5.32 8.53
C ASP A 86 -5.26 5.14 7.28
N ARG A 87 -5.81 6.25 6.77
CA ARG A 87 -6.68 6.25 5.60
C ARG A 87 -5.96 5.76 4.35
N ALA A 88 -4.70 6.15 4.17
CA ALA A 88 -3.89 5.74 3.03
C ALA A 88 -3.65 4.23 3.06
N GLY A 89 -3.24 3.68 4.21
CA GLY A 89 -3.04 2.24 4.37
C GLY A 89 -4.30 1.41 4.15
N LEU A 90 -5.47 1.89 4.60
CA LEU A 90 -6.75 1.21 4.30
C LEU A 90 -7.10 1.24 2.81
N LYS A 91 -6.85 2.37 2.14
CA LYS A 91 -7.03 2.47 0.68
C LYS A 91 -6.08 1.52 -0.04
N ASP A 92 -4.80 1.49 0.34
CA ASP A 92 -3.81 0.61 -0.27
C ASP A 92 -4.19 -0.87 -0.10
N ALA A 93 -4.71 -1.25 1.08
CA ALA A 93 -5.20 -2.60 1.32
C ALA A 93 -6.44 -2.95 0.47
N LEU A 94 -7.39 -2.01 0.32
CA LEU A 94 -8.55 -2.15 -0.57
C LEU A 94 -8.10 -2.31 -2.04
N ASP A 95 -7.22 -1.43 -2.51
CA ASP A 95 -6.69 -1.41 -3.87
C ASP A 95 -5.89 -2.69 -4.18
N ALA A 96 -5.02 -3.11 -3.27
CA ALA A 96 -4.27 -4.37 -3.40
C ALA A 96 -5.20 -5.58 -3.48
N THR A 97 -6.27 -5.60 -2.69
CA THR A 97 -7.26 -6.69 -2.72
C THR A 97 -8.03 -6.71 -4.04
N ALA A 98 -8.47 -5.54 -4.55
CA ALA A 98 -9.14 -5.45 -5.85
C ALA A 98 -8.20 -5.83 -7.00
N ALA A 99 -6.97 -5.33 -7.00
CA ALA A 99 -5.97 -5.59 -8.02
C ALA A 99 -5.57 -7.07 -8.10
N ALA A 100 -5.38 -7.72 -6.95
CA ALA A 100 -5.05 -9.14 -6.88
C ALA A 100 -6.17 -10.05 -7.43
N ASN A 101 -7.40 -9.54 -7.49
CA ASN A 101 -8.56 -10.22 -8.08
C ASN A 101 -8.90 -9.71 -9.49
N GLY A 102 -8.07 -8.84 -10.09
CA GLY A 102 -8.33 -8.26 -11.41
C GLY A 102 -9.60 -7.41 -11.48
N MET A 103 -10.06 -6.86 -10.36
CA MET A 103 -11.30 -6.08 -10.29
C MET A 103 -11.00 -4.60 -10.55
N ARG A 104 -11.76 -4.01 -11.48
CA ARG A 104 -11.71 -2.57 -11.77
C ARG A 104 -13.06 -1.89 -11.65
N SER A 105 -14.16 -2.62 -11.78
CA SER A 105 -15.52 -2.07 -11.69
C SER A 105 -16.47 -3.20 -11.29
N ASP A 106 -17.73 -2.86 -11.05
CA ASP A 106 -18.78 -3.80 -10.68
C ASP A 106 -18.40 -4.73 -9.52
N ALA A 107 -17.67 -4.19 -8.54
CA ALA A 107 -17.25 -4.94 -7.37
C ALA A 107 -17.74 -4.28 -6.08
N HIS A 108 -18.02 -5.11 -5.09
CA HIS A 108 -18.43 -4.67 -3.76
C HIS A 108 -17.40 -5.13 -2.74
N ALA A 109 -16.82 -4.18 -2.02
CA ALA A 109 -15.90 -4.45 -0.93
C ALA A 109 -16.64 -4.46 0.41
N ARG A 110 -16.28 -5.41 1.26
CA ARG A 110 -16.58 -5.43 2.68
C ARG A 110 -15.27 -5.28 3.45
N LEU A 111 -15.05 -4.09 3.99
CA LEU A 111 -13.94 -3.75 4.89
C LEU A 111 -14.38 -4.05 6.32
N MET A 112 -13.65 -4.86 7.07
CA MET A 112 -14.01 -5.29 8.41
C MET A 112 -12.82 -5.20 9.34
N MET A 113 -13.03 -4.65 10.53
CA MET A 113 -12.02 -4.59 11.58
C MET A 113 -12.61 -4.98 12.93
N THR A 114 -11.98 -5.94 13.59
CA THR A 114 -12.36 -6.37 14.94
C THR A 114 -11.25 -6.00 15.93
N ARG A 115 -11.57 -6.05 17.23
CA ARG A 115 -10.56 -5.86 18.30
C ARG A 115 -9.50 -6.96 18.35
N GLY A 116 -9.62 -8.00 17.52
CA GLY A 116 -8.62 -9.07 17.38
C GLY A 116 -8.75 -10.19 18.40
N LEU A 117 -7.68 -10.98 18.54
CA LEU A 117 -7.68 -12.19 19.34
C LEU A 117 -7.78 -11.88 20.83
N LYS A 118 -8.64 -12.63 21.52
CA LYS A 118 -8.81 -12.52 22.97
C LYS A 118 -8.12 -13.68 23.69
N ASP A 119 -7.45 -13.38 24.79
CA ASP A 119 -6.88 -14.39 25.71
C ASP A 119 -7.98 -15.25 26.36
N LYS A 120 -9.16 -14.66 26.57
CA LYS A 120 -10.33 -15.31 27.15
C LYS A 120 -11.60 -14.84 26.43
N PRO A 121 -12.65 -15.68 26.34
CA PRO A 121 -13.85 -15.38 25.57
C PRO A 121 -14.84 -14.45 26.31
N PHE A 122 -14.36 -13.34 26.85
CA PHE A 122 -15.15 -12.39 27.66
C PHE A 122 -15.01 -10.95 27.17
N GLN A 123 -15.96 -10.09 27.51
CA GLN A 123 -16.14 -8.77 26.90
C GLN A 123 -15.05 -7.71 27.19
N HIS A 124 -14.18 -7.93 28.17
CA HIS A 124 -13.22 -6.90 28.56
C HIS A 124 -12.25 -6.58 27.39
N PRO A 125 -12.09 -5.29 27.00
CA PRO A 125 -11.29 -4.93 25.83
C PRO A 125 -9.81 -5.28 26.01
N GLY A 126 -9.26 -5.15 27.23
CA GLY A 126 -7.88 -5.52 27.56
C GLY A 126 -7.57 -7.02 27.47
N LEU A 127 -8.55 -7.89 27.21
CA LEU A 127 -8.29 -9.28 26.86
C LEU A 127 -7.82 -9.44 25.41
N SER A 128 -7.97 -8.41 24.59
CA SER A 128 -7.44 -8.40 23.23
C SER A 128 -5.96 -7.99 23.23
N THR A 129 -5.07 -8.95 22.99
CA THR A 129 -3.62 -8.78 23.21
C THR A 129 -2.79 -8.79 21.93
N SER A 130 -3.37 -9.19 20.80
CA SER A 130 -2.66 -9.40 19.53
C SER A 130 -2.75 -8.24 18.53
N GLY A 131 -3.39 -7.13 18.90
CA GLY A 131 -3.82 -6.10 17.95
C GLY A 131 -5.06 -6.51 17.12
N ASN A 132 -5.53 -5.60 16.27
CA ASN A 132 -6.77 -5.73 15.50
C ASN A 132 -6.71 -6.83 14.43
N THR A 133 -7.87 -7.39 14.09
CA THR A 133 -8.00 -8.22 12.89
C THR A 133 -8.67 -7.41 11.79
N LEU A 134 -7.93 -7.16 10.70
CA LEU A 134 -8.40 -6.49 9.49
C LEU A 134 -8.65 -7.51 8.37
N VAL A 135 -9.88 -7.54 7.87
CA VAL A 135 -10.31 -8.40 6.78
C VAL A 135 -10.95 -7.57 5.67
N ILE A 136 -10.54 -7.78 4.42
CA ILE A 136 -11.16 -7.13 3.26
C ILE A 136 -11.58 -8.22 2.27
N ILE A 137 -12.88 -8.24 1.97
CA ILE A 137 -13.47 -9.11 0.96
C ILE A 137 -13.89 -8.22 -0.20
N VAL A 138 -13.48 -8.55 -1.42
CA VAL A 138 -13.95 -7.86 -2.63
C VAL A 138 -14.55 -8.91 -3.56
N GLU A 139 -15.83 -8.78 -3.88
CA GLU A 139 -16.56 -9.72 -4.75
C GLU A 139 -17.02 -9.02 -6.03
N HIS A 140 -16.96 -9.73 -7.16
CA HIS A 140 -17.66 -9.34 -8.38
C HIS A 140 -19.15 -9.30 -8.08
N SER A 141 -19.77 -8.16 -8.30
CA SER A 141 -21.08 -7.84 -7.74
C SER A 141 -21.85 -6.90 -8.67
N LYS A 142 -22.44 -7.49 -9.70
CA LYS A 142 -23.46 -6.84 -10.53
C LYS A 142 -24.83 -6.99 -9.86
N PRO A 143 -25.52 -5.89 -9.53
CA PRO A 143 -26.89 -5.96 -9.03
C PRO A 143 -27.79 -6.74 -9.99
N ALA A 144 -28.65 -7.62 -9.48
CA ALA A 144 -29.54 -8.40 -10.32
C ALA A 144 -30.57 -7.51 -11.04
N GLU A 145 -30.59 -7.57 -12.37
CA GLU A 145 -31.46 -6.74 -13.22
C GLU A 145 -32.96 -6.94 -12.92
N THR A 146 -33.34 -8.17 -12.56
CA THR A 146 -34.74 -8.54 -12.25
C THR A 146 -35.28 -7.83 -11.01
N LEU A 147 -34.44 -7.60 -9.99
CA LEU A 147 -34.82 -6.86 -8.78
C LEU A 147 -35.01 -5.37 -9.05
N ALA A 148 -34.18 -4.79 -9.93
CA ALA A 148 -34.28 -3.37 -10.27
C ALA A 148 -35.60 -3.03 -10.98
N ALA A 149 -36.10 -3.92 -11.84
CA ALA A 149 -37.36 -3.72 -12.55
C ALA A 149 -38.58 -3.97 -11.64
N ARG A 150 -38.67 -5.16 -11.03
CA ARG A 150 -39.86 -5.56 -10.25
C ARG A 150 -40.02 -4.74 -8.98
N GLY A 151 -38.92 -4.41 -8.32
CA GLY A 151 -38.91 -3.87 -6.95
C GLY A 151 -39.14 -4.97 -5.91
N ILE A 152 -38.76 -4.66 -4.66
CA ILE A 152 -38.79 -5.61 -3.54
C ILE A 152 -40.09 -5.54 -2.75
N ARG A 153 -40.46 -6.65 -2.13
CA ARG A 153 -41.58 -6.73 -1.18
C ARG A 153 -41.08 -6.59 0.25
N LEU A 154 -41.65 -5.67 1.00
CA LEU A 154 -41.35 -5.47 2.41
C LEU A 154 -42.42 -6.07 3.30
N ALA A 155 -42.01 -6.58 4.47
CA ALA A 155 -42.91 -6.89 5.58
C ALA A 155 -42.53 -6.04 6.78
N THR A 156 -43.51 -5.40 7.41
CA THR A 156 -43.31 -4.71 8.68
C THR A 156 -43.10 -5.73 9.78
N VAL A 157 -42.06 -5.52 10.58
CA VAL A 157 -41.69 -6.42 11.68
C VAL A 157 -41.70 -5.70 13.02
N PRO A 158 -41.94 -6.41 14.15
CA PRO A 158 -41.91 -5.81 15.48
C PRO A 158 -40.48 -5.46 15.94
N GLN A 159 -39.45 -5.98 15.26
CA GLN A 159 -38.06 -5.69 15.59
C GLN A 159 -37.69 -4.25 15.23
N VAL A 160 -37.23 -3.52 16.23
CA VAL A 160 -36.75 -2.14 16.08
C VAL A 160 -35.23 -2.06 16.18
N ARG A 161 -34.66 -0.98 15.66
CA ARG A 161 -33.31 -0.56 16.06
C ARG A 161 -33.40 0.20 17.38
N GLY A 162 -32.56 -0.19 18.33
CA GLY A 162 -32.62 0.33 19.70
C GLY A 162 -32.19 1.79 19.83
N LEU A 163 -32.29 2.29 21.06
CA LEU A 163 -31.77 3.61 21.44
C LEU A 163 -30.23 3.61 21.48
N PRO A 164 -29.58 4.79 21.34
CA PRO A 164 -28.12 4.92 21.39
C PRO A 164 -27.43 4.27 22.59
N HIS A 165 -28.11 4.22 23.75
CA HIS A 165 -27.57 3.63 24.98
C HIS A 165 -27.63 2.09 25.04
N SER A 166 -28.31 1.43 24.10
CA SER A 166 -28.31 -0.03 23.99
C SER A 166 -27.27 -0.49 22.97
N GLN A 167 -27.43 -0.03 21.74
CA GLN A 167 -26.46 -0.15 20.67
C GLN A 167 -26.80 0.95 19.68
N ASP A 168 -25.93 1.95 19.54
CA ASP A 168 -26.20 3.06 18.64
C ASP A 168 -26.34 2.56 17.19
N PRO A 169 -27.53 2.70 16.57
CA PRO A 169 -27.78 2.20 15.23
C PRO A 169 -26.98 2.93 14.15
N LYS A 170 -26.36 4.07 14.49
CA LYS A 170 -25.44 4.81 13.63
C LYS A 170 -24.11 4.07 13.45
N LEU A 171 -23.73 3.20 14.40
CA LEU A 171 -22.52 2.38 14.29
C LEU A 171 -22.73 1.28 13.25
N ASN A 172 -21.84 1.24 12.27
CA ASN A 172 -21.77 0.12 11.33
C ASN A 172 -20.99 -1.05 11.96
N SER A 173 -21.56 -1.62 13.02
CA SER A 173 -20.91 -2.67 13.82
C SER A 173 -21.14 -4.08 13.28
N HIS A 174 -20.27 -5.02 13.67
CA HIS A 174 -20.43 -6.45 13.40
C HIS A 174 -21.64 -7.08 14.12
N SER A 175 -22.04 -6.53 15.27
CA SER A 175 -23.24 -6.93 16.02
C SER A 175 -24.53 -6.61 15.27
N LYS A 176 -25.01 -7.56 14.45
CA LYS A 176 -26.16 -7.39 13.55
C LYS A 176 -27.36 -8.28 13.89
N LEU A 177 -27.39 -8.93 15.06
CA LEU A 177 -28.41 -9.93 15.41
C LEU A 177 -29.84 -9.37 15.32
N ASN A 178 -30.08 -8.14 15.76
CA ASN A 178 -31.38 -7.48 15.62
C ASN A 178 -31.86 -7.38 14.16
N CYS A 179 -30.95 -7.06 13.24
CA CYS A 179 -31.21 -6.98 11.82
C CYS A 179 -31.46 -8.37 11.21
N ILE A 180 -30.75 -9.39 11.69
CA ILE A 180 -30.93 -10.78 11.26
C ILE A 180 -32.30 -11.29 11.71
N ILE A 181 -32.71 -11.04 12.96
CA ILE A 181 -34.04 -11.42 13.44
C ILE A 181 -35.14 -10.76 12.59
N ALA A 182 -35.00 -9.46 12.30
CA ALA A 182 -35.93 -8.76 11.39
C ALA A 182 -35.99 -9.43 10.01
N CYS A 183 -34.85 -9.80 9.43
CA CYS A 183 -34.79 -10.52 8.15
C CYS A 183 -35.53 -11.86 8.21
N VAL A 184 -35.30 -12.66 9.25
CA VAL A 184 -35.98 -13.96 9.45
C VAL A 184 -37.49 -13.78 9.55
N GLN A 185 -37.95 -12.74 10.24
CA GLN A 185 -39.38 -12.44 10.36
C GLN A 185 -40.01 -12.02 9.04
N ALA A 186 -39.31 -11.19 8.25
CA ALA A 186 -39.79 -10.79 6.93
C ALA A 186 -39.86 -11.98 5.97
N GLU A 187 -38.84 -12.86 5.98
CA GLU A 187 -38.85 -14.09 5.19
C GLU A 187 -40.01 -15.01 5.59
N ALA A 188 -40.25 -15.18 6.89
CA ALA A 188 -41.39 -15.94 7.40
C ALA A 188 -42.74 -15.34 6.97
N ALA A 189 -42.79 -14.02 6.73
CA ALA A 189 -43.95 -13.31 6.20
C ALA A 189 -44.01 -13.30 4.65
N GLY A 190 -43.09 -13.97 3.95
CA GLY A 190 -43.06 -14.03 2.48
C GLY A 190 -42.51 -12.78 1.79
N ALA A 191 -41.88 -11.88 2.56
CA ALA A 191 -41.21 -10.68 2.07
C ALA A 191 -39.70 -10.90 1.93
N GLU A 192 -39.06 -9.95 1.25
CA GLU A 192 -37.66 -10.01 0.82
C GLU A 192 -36.75 -9.18 1.71
N GLU A 193 -37.34 -8.21 2.42
CA GLU A 193 -36.67 -7.32 3.37
C GLU A 193 -37.70 -6.85 4.41
N ALA A 194 -37.23 -6.57 5.63
CA ALA A 194 -38.05 -6.12 6.74
C ALA A 194 -38.16 -4.59 6.75
N LEU A 195 -39.36 -4.05 6.87
CA LEU A 195 -39.58 -2.66 7.26
C LEU A 195 -39.59 -2.58 8.79
N MET A 196 -38.61 -1.87 9.35
CA MET A 196 -38.44 -1.71 10.79
C MET A 196 -38.94 -0.33 11.22
N LEU A 197 -39.71 -0.30 12.30
CA LEU A 197 -40.19 0.92 12.93
C LEU A 197 -39.17 1.47 13.94
N ASP A 198 -39.35 2.71 14.36
CA ASP A 198 -38.70 3.25 15.55
C ASP A 198 -39.42 2.80 16.84
N PRO A 199 -38.81 3.02 18.03
CA PRO A 199 -39.44 2.68 19.30
C PRO A 199 -40.77 3.39 19.59
N GLN A 200 -41.11 4.44 18.84
CA GLN A 200 -42.37 5.18 18.96
C GLN A 200 -43.43 4.70 17.96
N GLY A 201 -43.09 3.74 17.08
CA GLY A 201 -43.99 3.14 16.10
C GLY A 201 -44.05 3.87 14.76
N PHE A 202 -43.13 4.81 14.47
CA PHE A 202 -43.03 5.45 13.16
C PHE A 202 -42.11 4.65 12.22
N VAL A 203 -42.31 4.83 10.91
CA VAL A 203 -41.49 4.19 9.89
C VAL A 203 -40.07 4.75 9.94
N ASN A 204 -39.08 3.85 9.92
CA ASN A 204 -37.70 4.24 10.18
C ASN A 204 -36.68 3.73 9.15
N THR A 205 -36.48 2.42 9.04
CA THR A 205 -35.39 1.83 8.25
C THR A 205 -35.72 0.41 7.84
N THR A 206 -34.83 -0.28 7.12
CA THR A 206 -34.90 -1.74 6.95
C THR A 206 -33.78 -2.47 7.69
N ASN A 207 -33.80 -3.81 7.67
CA ASN A 207 -32.75 -4.64 8.28
C ASN A 207 -31.35 -4.35 7.69
N ALA A 208 -31.25 -3.93 6.43
CA ALA A 208 -29.96 -3.68 5.79
C ALA A 208 -29.81 -2.34 5.05
N CYS A 209 -30.89 -1.60 4.80
CA CYS A 209 -30.89 -0.34 4.04
C CYS A 209 -31.66 0.77 4.79
N ASN A 210 -31.55 2.02 4.31
CA ASN A 210 -32.46 3.09 4.73
C ASN A 210 -33.70 3.11 3.81
N PHE A 211 -34.83 3.63 4.31
CA PHE A 211 -36.12 3.61 3.62
C PHE A 211 -36.59 5.04 3.27
N PHE A 212 -37.17 5.19 2.07
CA PHE A 212 -37.71 6.43 1.54
C PHE A 212 -39.09 6.18 0.91
N ILE A 213 -39.96 7.17 1.00
CA ILE A 213 -41.20 7.24 0.23
C ILE A 213 -41.26 8.54 -0.58
N VAL A 214 -42.00 8.51 -1.67
CA VAL A 214 -42.45 9.70 -2.40
C VAL A 214 -43.94 9.82 -2.16
N ARG A 215 -44.37 10.97 -1.65
CA ARG A 215 -45.77 11.21 -1.35
C ARG A 215 -46.11 12.67 -1.59
N ARG A 216 -47.13 12.94 -2.41
CA ARG A 216 -47.58 14.31 -2.75
C ARG A 216 -46.44 15.16 -3.33
N GLY A 217 -45.60 14.54 -4.16
CA GLY A 217 -44.45 15.18 -4.80
C GLY A 217 -43.27 15.50 -3.86
N GLU A 218 -43.31 15.04 -2.60
CA GLU A 218 -42.21 15.18 -1.64
C GLU A 218 -41.55 13.83 -1.35
N VAL A 219 -40.22 13.83 -1.18
CA VAL A 219 -39.43 12.67 -0.74
C VAL A 219 -39.34 12.68 0.78
N TRP A 220 -39.83 11.64 1.46
CA TRP A 220 -39.77 11.53 2.90
C TRP A 220 -38.86 10.38 3.33
N THR A 221 -38.08 10.59 4.37
CA THR A 221 -37.30 9.57 5.07
C THR A 221 -37.30 9.85 6.57
N SER A 222 -36.91 8.88 7.38
CA SER A 222 -36.87 9.03 8.83
C SER A 222 -35.89 10.12 9.25
N THR A 223 -36.03 10.62 10.49
CA THR A 223 -35.17 11.66 11.06
C THR A 223 -33.70 11.26 11.16
N GLY A 224 -33.40 9.95 11.13
CA GLY A 224 -32.06 9.42 11.30
C GLY A 224 -31.73 8.98 12.73
N ASP A 225 -32.65 9.14 13.68
CA ASP A 225 -32.40 8.85 15.10
C ASP A 225 -32.13 7.36 15.36
N TYR A 226 -32.81 6.49 14.60
CA TYR A 226 -32.86 5.05 14.83
C TYR A 226 -32.36 4.22 13.64
N CYS A 227 -31.52 4.78 12.76
CA CYS A 227 -31.01 4.07 11.59
C CYS A 227 -29.50 4.26 11.40
N MET A 228 -28.92 3.53 10.45
CA MET A 228 -27.52 3.77 10.06
C MET A 228 -27.41 5.14 9.39
N ASN A 229 -26.29 5.82 9.62
CA ASN A 229 -25.90 7.02 8.88
C ASN A 229 -25.40 6.64 7.48
N GLY A 230 -26.31 6.13 6.64
CA GLY A 230 -25.99 5.64 5.29
C GLY A 230 -25.36 6.72 4.42
N VAL A 231 -24.19 6.47 3.83
CA VAL A 231 -23.56 7.38 2.85
C VAL A 231 -24.52 7.61 1.67
N THR A 232 -25.11 6.54 1.12
CA THR A 232 -26.12 6.66 0.05
C THR A 232 -27.36 7.46 0.48
N ARG A 233 -27.82 7.31 1.73
CA ARG A 233 -28.94 8.11 2.28
C ARG A 233 -28.58 9.59 2.26
N ALA A 234 -27.41 9.96 2.79
CA ALA A 234 -26.94 11.33 2.82
C ALA A 234 -26.85 11.93 1.41
N LYS A 235 -26.20 11.22 0.46
CA LYS A 235 -26.08 11.68 -0.93
C LYS A 235 -27.44 11.86 -1.61
N VAL A 236 -28.42 10.97 -1.37
CA VAL A 236 -29.77 11.11 -1.92
C VAL A 236 -30.47 12.35 -1.37
N ILE A 237 -30.36 12.62 -0.07
CA ILE A 237 -30.94 13.82 0.55
C ILE A 237 -30.31 15.09 -0.05
N ASP A 238 -28.99 15.10 -0.19
CA ASP A 238 -28.25 16.23 -0.76
C ASP A 238 -28.60 16.44 -2.23
N LEU A 239 -28.73 15.38 -3.02
CA LEU A 239 -29.18 15.45 -4.41
C LEU A 239 -30.59 16.01 -4.52
N CYS A 240 -31.51 15.60 -3.64
CA CYS A 240 -32.86 16.16 -3.62
C CYS A 240 -32.82 17.67 -3.36
N ARG A 241 -32.08 18.11 -2.33
CA ARG A 241 -31.90 19.53 -1.99
C ARG A 241 -31.31 20.32 -3.17
N ALA A 242 -30.22 19.82 -3.76
CA ALA A 242 -29.51 20.48 -4.85
C ALA A 242 -30.34 20.59 -6.15
N ASN A 243 -31.31 19.70 -6.36
CA ASN A 243 -32.11 19.61 -7.60
C ASN A 243 -33.56 20.07 -7.43
N GLY A 244 -33.87 20.76 -6.33
CA GLY A 244 -35.20 21.29 -6.05
C GLY A 244 -36.27 20.22 -5.87
N ILE A 245 -35.90 19.01 -5.45
CA ILE A 245 -36.83 17.94 -5.08
C ILE A 245 -37.13 18.11 -3.58
N PRO A 246 -38.37 18.44 -3.17
CA PRO A 246 -38.70 18.63 -1.77
C PRO A 246 -38.39 17.36 -0.97
N VAL A 247 -37.50 17.45 0.01
CA VAL A 247 -37.12 16.33 0.87
C VAL A 247 -37.37 16.65 2.34
N ARG A 248 -37.94 15.70 3.08
CA ARG A 248 -38.27 15.82 4.51
C ARG A 248 -37.68 14.65 5.29
N GLU A 249 -36.87 14.97 6.27
CA GLU A 249 -36.44 14.05 7.33
C GLU A 249 -37.42 14.21 8.49
N LYS A 250 -38.41 13.30 8.60
CA LYS A 250 -39.53 13.43 9.55
C LYS A 250 -40.05 12.08 10.02
N ASN A 251 -40.84 12.11 11.10
CA ASN A 251 -41.64 10.96 11.52
C ASN A 251 -42.89 10.86 10.65
N PHE A 252 -43.19 9.65 10.19
CA PHE A 252 -44.40 9.31 9.43
C PHE A 252 -44.84 7.88 9.76
N SER A 253 -46.15 7.66 9.73
CA SER A 253 -46.77 6.39 10.12
C SER A 253 -46.78 5.37 8.98
N LEU A 254 -47.06 4.11 9.31
CA LEU A 254 -47.33 3.07 8.30
C LEU A 254 -48.50 3.44 7.38
N ALA A 255 -49.54 4.07 7.92
CA ALA A 255 -50.67 4.54 7.11
C ALA A 255 -50.23 5.53 6.02
N GLU A 256 -49.24 6.38 6.31
CA GLU A 256 -48.67 7.29 5.32
C GLU A 256 -47.74 6.59 4.34
N ALA A 257 -46.98 5.58 4.80
CA ALA A 257 -46.13 4.77 3.92
C ALA A 257 -46.93 3.90 2.94
N TYR A 258 -48.05 3.29 3.37
CA TYR A 258 -48.93 2.53 2.48
C TYR A 258 -49.60 3.42 1.42
N GLY A 259 -49.85 4.69 1.75
CA GLY A 259 -50.41 5.67 0.83
C GLY A 259 -49.37 6.47 0.05
N ALA A 260 -48.16 5.94 -0.13
CA ALA A 260 -47.10 6.57 -0.92
C ALA A 260 -47.30 6.34 -2.42
N ASP A 261 -46.87 7.31 -3.22
CA ASP A 261 -46.87 7.24 -4.69
C ASP A 261 -45.69 6.39 -5.18
N GLU A 262 -44.54 6.46 -4.51
CA GLU A 262 -43.37 5.63 -4.76
C GLU A 262 -42.68 5.26 -3.44
N ALA A 263 -41.90 4.19 -3.42
CA ALA A 263 -41.02 3.88 -2.29
C ALA A 263 -39.72 3.22 -2.78
N PHE A 264 -38.63 3.48 -2.08
CA PHE A 264 -37.32 2.93 -2.42
C PHE A 264 -36.41 2.82 -1.20
N LEU A 265 -35.42 1.94 -1.31
CA LEU A 265 -34.37 1.75 -0.33
C LEU A 265 -33.08 2.41 -0.80
N THR A 266 -32.22 2.77 0.14
CA THR A 266 -30.86 3.23 -0.17
C THR A 266 -29.80 2.38 0.55
N GLY A 267 -28.78 1.96 -0.20
CA GLY A 267 -27.61 1.25 0.33
C GLY A 267 -26.49 1.15 -0.70
N THR A 268 -25.24 0.99 -0.24
CA THR A 268 -24.06 0.97 -1.12
C THR A 268 -24.13 -0.13 -2.19
N PHE A 269 -24.71 -1.29 -1.86
CA PHE A 269 -24.83 -2.42 -2.80
C PHE A 269 -25.93 -2.21 -3.86
N GLY A 270 -27.17 -1.95 -3.43
CA GLY A 270 -28.35 -1.83 -4.31
C GLY A 270 -28.60 -0.43 -4.87
N ALA A 271 -27.81 0.56 -4.45
CA ALA A 271 -28.07 1.98 -4.68
C ALA A 271 -29.51 2.35 -4.26
N GLN A 272 -30.35 2.82 -5.19
CA GLN A 272 -31.76 3.15 -4.95
C GLN A 272 -32.68 2.02 -5.45
N THR A 273 -32.90 1.01 -4.63
CA THR A 273 -33.74 -0.16 -4.97
C THR A 273 -35.21 0.16 -4.77
N ALA A 274 -36.04 0.01 -5.81
CA ALA A 274 -37.46 0.29 -5.68
C ALA A 274 -38.20 -0.72 -4.79
N VAL A 275 -39.22 -0.26 -4.09
CA VAL A 275 -40.14 -1.07 -3.27
C VAL A 275 -41.45 -1.23 -4.03
N ALA A 276 -41.88 -2.47 -4.21
CA ALA A 276 -43.10 -2.82 -4.92
C ALA A 276 -44.33 -2.88 -4.01
N SER A 277 -44.16 -3.39 -2.79
CA SER A 277 -45.24 -3.51 -1.82
C SER A 277 -44.74 -3.53 -0.39
N ILE A 278 -45.62 -3.18 0.55
CA ILE A 278 -45.40 -3.27 2.00
C ILE A 278 -46.58 -4.02 2.61
N ASP A 279 -46.32 -5.11 3.32
CA ASP A 279 -47.35 -5.96 3.96
C ASP A 279 -48.44 -6.44 3.00
N GLY A 280 -48.04 -6.74 1.76
CA GLY A 280 -48.94 -7.16 0.69
C GLY A 280 -49.67 -6.01 -0.02
N ASN A 281 -49.57 -4.77 0.46
CA ASN A 281 -50.16 -3.60 -0.17
C ASN A 281 -49.23 -3.04 -1.27
N PRO A 282 -49.66 -2.95 -2.53
CA PRO A 282 -48.87 -2.33 -3.59
C PRO A 282 -48.56 -0.86 -3.28
N ILE A 283 -47.37 -0.40 -3.66
CA ILE A 283 -47.00 1.02 -3.61
C ILE A 283 -47.15 1.64 -4.99
N GLY A 284 -47.91 2.74 -5.05
CA GLY A 284 -48.21 3.45 -6.30
C GLY A 284 -48.92 2.59 -7.34
N ASP A 285 -48.83 3.02 -8.60
CA ASP A 285 -49.32 2.30 -9.77
C ASP A 285 -48.20 1.55 -10.54
N GLY A 286 -47.00 1.54 -9.97
CA GLY A 286 -45.79 0.98 -10.58
C GLY A 286 -44.93 1.99 -11.34
N THR A 287 -45.43 3.21 -11.62
CA THR A 287 -44.61 4.31 -12.15
C THR A 287 -43.72 4.90 -11.05
N ARG A 288 -42.51 5.33 -11.41
CA ARG A 288 -41.49 5.77 -10.44
C ARG A 288 -40.69 7.01 -10.88
N PRO A 289 -41.33 8.08 -11.41
CA PRO A 289 -40.61 9.20 -12.02
C PRO A 289 -39.65 9.93 -11.07
N VAL A 290 -39.99 10.08 -9.80
CA VAL A 290 -39.12 10.76 -8.82
C VAL A 290 -37.94 9.86 -8.48
N THR A 291 -38.17 8.58 -8.21
CA THR A 291 -37.11 7.60 -7.92
C THR A 291 -36.16 7.43 -9.11
N GLU A 292 -36.68 7.38 -10.34
CA GLU A 292 -35.88 7.30 -11.57
C GLU A 292 -35.01 8.55 -11.78
N ARG A 293 -35.57 9.73 -11.51
CA ARG A 293 -34.81 10.99 -11.52
C ARG A 293 -33.68 10.96 -10.49
N ILE A 294 -33.94 10.53 -9.26
CA ILE A 294 -32.92 10.39 -8.21
C ILE A 294 -31.85 9.38 -8.62
N ARG A 295 -32.24 8.25 -9.23
CA ARG A 295 -31.30 7.24 -9.74
C ARG A 295 -30.38 7.81 -10.83
N ALA A 296 -30.90 8.64 -11.72
CA ALA A 296 -30.10 9.31 -12.75
C ALA A 296 -29.08 10.25 -12.10
N LEU A 297 -29.55 11.15 -11.23
CA LEU A 297 -28.70 12.09 -10.50
C LEU A 297 -27.62 11.40 -9.67
N TYR A 298 -27.95 10.26 -9.03
CA TYR A 298 -26.98 9.51 -8.25
C TYR A 298 -25.92 8.82 -9.12
N ARG A 299 -26.29 8.31 -10.31
CA ARG A 299 -25.31 7.77 -11.26
C ARG A 299 -24.32 8.85 -11.71
N ASP A 300 -24.83 10.04 -12.03
CA ASP A 300 -24.01 11.17 -12.44
C ASP A 300 -23.08 11.62 -11.30
N LEU A 301 -23.57 11.62 -10.05
CA LEU A 301 -22.77 11.91 -8.87
C LEU A 301 -21.63 10.91 -8.67
N VAL A 302 -21.90 9.61 -8.82
CA VAL A 302 -20.86 8.56 -8.73
C VAL A 302 -19.81 8.74 -9.83
N ALA A 303 -20.25 9.00 -11.07
CA ALA A 303 -19.33 9.24 -12.18
C ALA A 303 -18.45 10.48 -11.94
N GLY A 304 -19.02 11.56 -11.39
CA GLY A 304 -18.29 12.76 -11.01
C GLY A 304 -17.28 12.52 -9.90
N ASP A 305 -17.66 11.77 -8.84
CA ASP A 305 -16.77 11.40 -7.74
C ASP A 305 -15.58 10.56 -8.22
N VAL A 306 -15.83 9.55 -9.06
CA VAL A 306 -14.78 8.74 -9.68
C VAL A 306 -13.85 9.59 -10.56
N ALA A 307 -14.40 10.46 -11.41
CA ALA A 307 -13.60 11.34 -12.25
C ALA A 307 -12.73 12.30 -11.42
N GLN A 308 -13.27 12.82 -10.31
CA GLN A 308 -12.52 13.66 -9.39
C GLN A 308 -11.39 12.89 -8.71
N GLN A 309 -11.63 11.67 -8.26
CA GLN A 309 -10.60 10.80 -7.68
C GLN A 309 -9.49 10.50 -8.69
N GLN A 310 -9.84 10.17 -9.93
CA GLN A 310 -8.88 9.93 -11.01
C GLN A 310 -8.07 11.18 -11.37
N ALA A 311 -8.69 12.37 -11.35
CA ALA A 311 -8.02 13.63 -11.60
C ALA A 311 -7.11 14.07 -10.42
N ALA A 312 -7.50 13.76 -9.19
CA ALA A 312 -6.74 14.03 -7.97
C ALA A 312 -5.63 13.01 -7.73
N ARG A 313 -5.71 11.83 -8.37
CA ARG A 313 -4.66 10.82 -8.35
C ARG A 313 -3.41 11.49 -8.91
N PRO A 314 -2.31 11.56 -8.14
CA PRO A 314 -1.04 11.93 -8.75
C PRO A 314 -0.86 10.96 -9.92
N ALA A 315 -0.67 11.51 -11.13
CA ALA A 315 -0.38 10.71 -12.32
C ALA A 315 0.59 9.62 -11.86
N PRO A 316 0.28 8.31 -12.09
CA PRO A 316 1.03 7.20 -11.53
C PRO A 316 2.47 7.60 -11.65
N ALA A 317 3.16 7.84 -10.52
CA ALA A 317 4.39 8.62 -10.49
C ALA A 317 5.17 8.15 -11.70
N ALA A 318 5.18 8.97 -12.75
CA ALA A 318 5.76 8.53 -14.01
C ALA A 318 7.14 8.10 -13.55
N PRO A 319 7.54 6.82 -13.73
CA PRO A 319 8.80 6.36 -13.19
C PRO A 319 9.79 7.44 -13.58
N ALA A 320 10.37 8.11 -12.58
CA ALA A 320 10.91 9.47 -12.72
C ALA A 320 11.56 9.52 -14.10
N PRO A 321 11.03 10.33 -15.04
CA PRO A 321 11.39 10.20 -16.46
C PRO A 321 12.89 10.06 -16.49
N HIS A 322 13.38 8.98 -17.10
CA HIS A 322 14.80 8.66 -17.06
C HIS A 322 15.55 9.98 -17.24
N PRO A 323 16.34 10.39 -16.24
CA PRO A 323 17.13 11.59 -16.43
C PRO A 323 17.89 11.38 -17.73
N ALA A 324 17.87 12.37 -18.62
CA ALA A 324 18.53 12.28 -19.91
C ALA A 324 20.04 11.97 -19.79
N ALA A 325 20.58 11.99 -18.57
CA ALA A 325 21.94 11.67 -18.18
C ALA A 325 22.03 10.32 -17.43
N ASP A 326 23.07 9.56 -17.75
CA ASP A 326 23.44 8.30 -17.08
C ASP A 326 23.77 8.45 -15.59
N PHE A 327 23.89 7.33 -14.87
CA PHE A 327 24.19 7.30 -13.44
C PHE A 327 25.49 8.05 -13.10
N ALA A 328 26.54 7.90 -13.90
CA ALA A 328 27.84 8.50 -13.60
C ALA A 328 27.78 10.03 -13.68
N SER A 329 27.13 10.56 -14.71
CA SER A 329 26.89 11.99 -14.89
C SER A 329 26.03 12.59 -13.76
N ARG A 330 24.98 11.87 -13.35
CA ARG A 330 24.14 12.27 -12.21
C ARG A 330 24.89 12.27 -10.90
N PHE A 331 25.65 11.21 -10.66
CA PHE A 331 26.49 11.12 -9.47
C PHE A 331 27.53 12.24 -9.46
N GLU A 332 28.22 12.52 -10.57
CA GLU A 332 29.21 13.60 -10.62
C GLU A 332 28.59 14.97 -10.31
N ALA A 333 27.42 15.27 -10.89
CA ALA A 333 26.72 16.52 -10.62
C ALA A 333 26.35 16.67 -9.14
N LEU A 334 25.73 15.63 -8.55
CA LEU A 334 25.35 15.63 -7.14
C LEU A 334 26.57 15.63 -6.21
N ALA A 335 27.63 14.91 -6.55
CA ALA A 335 28.86 14.87 -5.78
C ALA A 335 29.62 16.20 -5.82
N ALA A 336 29.52 16.94 -6.94
CA ALA A 336 30.10 18.27 -7.07
C ALA A 336 29.33 19.32 -6.26
N GLU A 337 28.01 19.23 -6.24
CA GLU A 337 27.11 20.12 -5.49
C GLU A 337 27.11 19.82 -3.99
N ARG A 338 27.11 18.53 -3.61
CA ARG A 338 26.79 18.06 -2.26
C ARG A 338 28.00 17.42 -1.59
N SER A 339 28.38 16.22 -2.04
CA SER A 339 29.58 15.46 -1.63
C SER A 339 29.65 14.11 -2.31
N PRO A 340 30.86 13.54 -2.55
CA PRO A 340 30.99 12.16 -3.03
C PRO A 340 30.62 11.09 -1.98
N PHE A 341 30.27 11.50 -0.75
CA PHE A 341 29.89 10.59 0.32
C PHE A 341 28.68 9.72 -0.02
N CYS A 342 28.84 8.42 0.23
CA CYS A 342 27.80 7.41 0.16
C CYS A 342 27.41 6.94 1.56
N PHE A 343 26.20 7.29 1.99
CA PHE A 343 25.67 6.89 3.28
C PHE A 343 25.10 5.47 3.22
N GLY A 344 25.61 4.55 4.05
CA GLY A 344 25.06 3.20 4.15
C GLY A 344 23.96 3.10 5.20
N ALA A 345 22.75 2.77 4.75
CA ALA A 345 21.57 2.60 5.61
C ALA A 345 21.33 1.11 5.91
N ASP A 346 22.06 0.60 6.89
CA ASP A 346 22.15 -0.83 7.20
C ASP A 346 21.48 -1.16 8.54
N PRO A 347 20.20 -1.59 8.56
CA PRO A 347 19.44 -1.91 9.78
C PRO A 347 19.81 -3.29 10.32
N SER A 348 21.10 -3.51 10.59
CA SER A 348 21.54 -4.75 11.24
C SER A 348 20.87 -4.90 12.61
N PRO A 349 20.67 -6.13 13.13
CA PRO A 349 20.08 -6.34 14.45
C PRO A 349 20.76 -5.49 15.54
N ALA A 350 22.09 -5.40 15.52
CA ALA A 350 22.86 -4.61 16.47
C ALA A 350 22.58 -3.09 16.38
N ILE A 351 22.33 -2.56 15.17
CA ILE A 351 21.95 -1.14 14.99
C ILE A 351 20.52 -0.90 15.48
N LEU A 352 19.58 -1.79 15.14
CA LEU A 352 18.19 -1.67 15.62
C LEU A 352 18.15 -1.72 17.16
N GLU A 353 18.86 -2.66 17.77
CA GLU A 353 18.98 -2.79 19.22
C GLU A 353 19.65 -1.56 19.85
N ALA A 354 20.74 -1.05 19.27
CA ALA A 354 21.40 0.18 19.74
C ALA A 354 20.49 1.41 19.66
N TRP A 355 19.56 1.43 18.70
CA TRP A 355 18.54 2.47 18.56
C TRP A 355 17.33 2.27 19.48
N GLY A 356 17.32 1.20 20.28
CA GLY A 356 16.15 0.83 21.10
C GLY A 356 14.95 0.37 20.28
N LEU A 357 15.16 0.02 19.00
CA LEU A 357 14.12 -0.45 18.09
C LEU A 357 14.01 -1.98 18.15
N PRO A 358 12.81 -2.56 18.07
CA PRO A 358 12.65 -4.01 18.04
C PRO A 358 13.21 -4.58 16.73
N VAL A 359 13.85 -5.75 16.79
CA VAL A 359 14.27 -6.51 15.60
C VAL A 359 13.04 -7.16 14.94
N SER A 360 12.22 -6.31 14.30
CA SER A 360 10.97 -6.66 13.63
C SER A 360 10.68 -5.68 12.49
N VAL A 361 9.67 -5.95 11.66
CA VAL A 361 9.22 -5.03 10.61
C VAL A 361 8.84 -3.65 11.16
N ALA A 362 8.27 -3.57 12.37
CA ALA A 362 7.93 -2.30 13.00
C ALA A 362 9.18 -1.47 13.33
N GLY A 363 10.23 -2.10 13.86
CA GLY A 363 11.50 -1.42 14.11
C GLY A 363 12.23 -1.06 12.83
N LEU A 364 12.17 -1.91 11.79
CA LEU A 364 12.69 -1.59 10.46
C LEU A 364 11.99 -0.36 9.85
N ARG A 365 10.66 -0.28 9.97
CA ARG A 365 9.88 0.88 9.51
C ARG A 365 10.32 2.15 10.21
N GLU A 366 10.49 2.09 11.53
CA GLU A 366 10.95 3.25 12.30
C GLU A 366 12.36 3.67 11.91
N PHE A 367 13.28 2.71 11.76
CA PHE A 367 14.63 2.95 11.24
C PHE A 367 14.62 3.67 9.89
N VAL A 368 13.79 3.21 8.94
CA VAL A 368 13.68 3.83 7.61
C VAL A 368 13.10 5.24 7.72
N SER A 369 12.13 5.49 8.60
CA SER A 369 11.56 6.83 8.81
C SER A 369 12.60 7.80 9.37
N ILE A 370 13.32 7.42 10.42
CA ILE A 370 14.42 8.20 11.02
C ILE A 370 15.50 8.48 9.97
N THR A 371 15.89 7.46 9.21
CA THR A 371 16.91 7.56 8.16
C THR A 371 16.49 8.56 7.08
N LEU A 372 15.26 8.48 6.58
CA LEU A 372 14.73 9.42 5.59
C LEU A 372 14.57 10.85 6.12
N GLU A 373 14.32 11.02 7.42
CA GLU A 373 14.27 12.33 8.06
C GLU A 373 15.67 12.94 8.26
N ALA A 374 16.66 12.09 8.52
CA ALA A 374 18.05 12.48 8.71
C ALA A 374 18.80 12.78 7.40
N ILE A 375 18.43 12.12 6.30
CA ILE A 375 19.01 12.40 4.99
C ILE A 375 18.49 13.76 4.49
N GLU A 376 19.38 14.74 4.48
CA GLU A 376 19.16 16.07 3.89
C GLU A 376 19.61 16.12 2.42
N GLU A 377 19.32 17.22 1.73
CA GLU A 377 19.81 17.51 0.38
C GLU A 377 21.36 17.50 0.27
N GLY A 378 22.11 17.41 1.37
CA GLY A 378 23.57 17.36 1.37
C GLY A 378 24.20 15.99 1.03
N VAL A 379 23.42 14.92 0.85
CA VAL A 379 23.95 13.58 0.48
C VAL A 379 23.68 13.30 -0.99
N ALA A 380 24.69 12.84 -1.73
CA ALA A 380 24.52 12.47 -3.15
C ALA A 380 24.01 11.03 -3.33
N LEU A 381 24.44 10.10 -2.46
CA LEU A 381 24.19 8.68 -2.62
C LEU A 381 23.84 8.00 -1.29
N LEU A 382 22.77 7.21 -1.30
CA LEU A 382 22.36 6.31 -0.22
C LEU A 382 22.56 4.86 -0.67
N LYS A 383 23.07 4.00 0.21
CA LYS A 383 23.35 2.59 -0.10
C LYS A 383 22.81 1.63 0.96
N PRO A 384 21.56 1.17 0.86
CA PRO A 384 21.04 0.13 1.75
C PRO A 384 21.69 -1.23 1.49
N GLN A 385 22.13 -1.92 2.56
CA GLN A 385 22.47 -3.35 2.51
C GLN A 385 21.21 -4.19 2.44
N VAL A 386 20.88 -4.66 1.23
CA VAL A 386 19.63 -5.37 0.92
C VAL A 386 19.38 -6.56 1.85
N ALA A 387 20.43 -7.30 2.22
CA ALA A 387 20.31 -8.48 3.08
C ALA A 387 19.64 -8.19 4.44
N PHE A 388 19.84 -7.00 5.02
CA PHE A 388 19.20 -6.64 6.30
C PHE A 388 17.70 -6.35 6.18
N TYR A 389 17.23 -6.03 4.98
CA TYR A 389 15.80 -5.85 4.70
C TYR A 389 15.16 -7.19 4.32
N GLU A 390 15.85 -7.99 3.50
CA GLU A 390 15.41 -9.34 3.10
C GLU A 390 15.17 -10.27 4.30
N ALA A 391 15.92 -10.10 5.39
CA ALA A 391 15.75 -10.86 6.62
C ALA A 391 14.32 -10.78 7.21
N PHE A 392 13.54 -9.75 6.85
CA PHE A 392 12.15 -9.56 7.29
C PHE A 392 11.10 -9.98 6.23
N GLY A 393 11.54 -10.67 5.16
CA GLY A 393 10.66 -11.17 4.11
C GLY A 393 10.01 -10.04 3.27
N PRO A 394 8.84 -10.30 2.65
CA PRO A 394 8.19 -9.32 1.76
C PRO A 394 7.92 -7.96 2.42
N ALA A 395 7.60 -7.93 3.71
CA ALA A 395 7.37 -6.68 4.42
C ALA A 395 8.66 -5.86 4.58
N GLY A 396 9.82 -6.51 4.77
CA GLY A 396 11.11 -5.82 4.77
C GLY A 396 11.48 -5.25 3.42
N LEU A 397 11.16 -5.97 2.34
CA LEU A 397 11.36 -5.50 0.97
C LEU A 397 10.49 -4.27 0.64
N LEU A 398 9.29 -4.18 1.19
CA LEU A 398 8.45 -2.97 1.06
C LEU A 398 9.10 -1.77 1.77
N GLU A 399 9.65 -1.95 2.98
CA GLU A 399 10.37 -0.87 3.67
C GLU A 399 11.68 -0.49 2.94
N LEU A 400 12.36 -1.44 2.31
CA LEU A 400 13.49 -1.15 1.41
C LEU A 400 13.06 -0.28 0.22
N GLN A 401 11.94 -0.63 -0.42
CA GLN A 401 11.40 0.16 -1.53
C GLN A 401 11.01 1.57 -1.06
N ARG A 402 10.44 1.70 0.14
CA ARG A 402 10.13 3.00 0.75
C ARG A 402 11.39 3.82 1.01
N LEU A 403 12.49 3.20 1.44
CA LEU A 403 13.75 3.88 1.62
C LEU A 403 14.33 4.38 0.29
N ILE A 404 14.34 3.53 -0.74
CA ILE A 404 14.85 3.87 -2.08
C ILE A 404 14.06 5.05 -2.66
N THR A 405 12.73 4.92 -2.74
CA THR A 405 11.85 5.95 -3.31
C THR A 405 11.86 7.23 -2.48
N GLY A 406 11.91 7.10 -1.15
CA GLY A 406 11.99 8.24 -0.23
C GLY A 406 13.30 9.03 -0.36
N ALA A 407 14.42 8.36 -0.63
CA ALA A 407 15.71 9.01 -0.88
C ALA A 407 15.70 9.74 -2.24
N GLN A 408 15.19 9.09 -3.28
CA GLN A 408 15.07 9.68 -4.61
C GLN A 408 14.16 10.92 -4.63
N ALA A 409 13.07 10.90 -3.87
CA ALA A 409 12.18 12.06 -3.69
C ALA A 409 12.88 13.27 -3.04
N ARG A 410 14.04 13.07 -2.39
CA ARG A 410 14.90 14.12 -1.80
C ARG A 410 16.10 14.45 -2.70
N GLY A 411 16.10 13.97 -3.94
CA GLY A 411 17.19 14.15 -4.89
C GLY A 411 18.46 13.35 -4.54
N VAL A 412 18.35 12.30 -3.75
CA VAL A 412 19.47 11.42 -3.38
C VAL A 412 19.41 10.15 -4.22
N LEU A 413 20.53 9.77 -4.85
CA LEU A 413 20.61 8.53 -5.62
C LEU A 413 20.60 7.31 -4.69
N ALA A 414 20.01 6.21 -5.13
CA ALA A 414 19.95 4.96 -4.37
C ALA A 414 20.79 3.84 -5.00
N LEU A 415 21.78 3.31 -4.28
CA LEU A 415 22.60 2.18 -4.68
C LEU A 415 22.21 0.93 -3.86
N ALA A 416 21.53 -0.03 -4.48
CA ALA A 416 21.17 -1.28 -3.85
C ALA A 416 22.42 -2.18 -3.68
N ASP A 417 22.87 -2.36 -2.43
CA ASP A 417 24.00 -3.26 -2.16
C ASP A 417 23.52 -4.72 -2.08
N ALA A 418 23.28 -5.31 -3.25
CA ALA A 418 22.67 -6.63 -3.41
C ALA A 418 23.68 -7.76 -3.66
N LYS A 419 24.85 -7.46 -4.24
CA LYS A 419 25.92 -8.41 -4.61
C LYS A 419 25.41 -9.65 -5.37
N ARG A 420 24.36 -9.50 -6.18
CA ARG A 420 23.76 -10.61 -6.94
C ARG A 420 24.72 -11.11 -8.03
N THR A 421 24.60 -12.40 -8.35
CA THR A 421 25.34 -13.07 -9.42
C THR A 421 24.49 -14.23 -9.92
N ASP A 422 24.47 -14.47 -11.22
CA ASP A 422 23.84 -15.63 -11.86
C ASP A 422 24.32 -15.70 -13.33
N ILE A 423 23.71 -16.57 -14.15
CA ILE A 423 24.00 -16.72 -15.58
C ILE A 423 22.77 -16.48 -16.46
N GLY A 424 23.02 -16.13 -17.72
CA GLY A 424 22.01 -16.09 -18.78
C GLY A 424 20.79 -15.21 -18.44
N ASN A 425 19.59 -15.75 -18.58
CA ASN A 425 18.36 -14.98 -18.36
C ASN A 425 18.10 -14.63 -16.88
N SER A 426 18.65 -15.39 -15.94
CA SER A 426 18.44 -15.18 -14.51
C SER A 426 19.15 -13.93 -14.01
N VAL A 427 20.40 -13.70 -14.47
CA VAL A 427 21.15 -12.49 -14.11
C VAL A 427 20.45 -11.23 -14.66
N ALA A 428 19.93 -11.30 -15.88
CA ALA A 428 19.13 -10.23 -16.48
C ALA A 428 17.83 -9.96 -15.68
N ALA A 429 17.20 -10.99 -15.14
CA ALA A 429 16.02 -10.84 -14.28
C ALA A 429 16.37 -10.14 -12.96
N TYR A 430 17.51 -10.44 -12.34
CA TYR A 430 18.01 -9.67 -11.19
C TYR A 430 18.27 -8.21 -11.57
N GLY A 431 18.89 -7.96 -12.73
CA GLY A 431 19.07 -6.60 -13.25
C GLY A 431 17.75 -5.83 -13.35
N ARG A 432 16.73 -6.41 -14.00
CA ARG A 432 15.38 -5.81 -14.10
C ARG A 432 14.68 -5.62 -12.76
N ALA A 433 14.92 -6.49 -11.79
CA ALA A 433 14.29 -6.36 -10.47
C ALA A 433 14.82 -5.16 -9.68
N TRP A 434 16.10 -4.80 -9.87
CA TRP A 434 16.77 -3.75 -9.10
C TRP A 434 16.88 -2.42 -9.85
N LEU A 435 17.16 -2.46 -11.15
CA LEU A 435 17.56 -1.29 -11.93
C LEU A 435 16.48 -0.82 -12.89
N GLY A 436 16.29 0.50 -12.93
CA GLY A 436 15.34 1.15 -13.84
C GLY A 436 13.92 1.22 -13.27
N PRO A 437 12.93 1.54 -14.09
CA PRO A 437 11.59 1.94 -13.63
C PRO A 437 10.73 0.78 -13.10
N GLU A 438 11.13 -0.45 -13.42
CA GLU A 438 10.44 -1.67 -13.02
C GLU A 438 11.11 -2.24 -11.75
N GLY A 439 10.33 -2.83 -10.84
CA GLY A 439 10.86 -3.42 -9.61
C GLY A 439 11.16 -2.42 -8.49
N PHE A 440 12.36 -2.49 -7.90
CA PHE A 440 12.76 -1.67 -6.74
C PHE A 440 13.21 -0.25 -7.08
N GLY A 441 13.53 0.04 -8.34
CA GLY A 441 13.81 1.41 -8.77
C GLY A 441 15.16 1.99 -8.35
N ALA A 442 16.18 1.17 -8.06
CA ALA A 442 17.49 1.68 -7.66
C ALA A 442 18.23 2.33 -8.83
N ASP A 443 19.05 3.33 -8.51
CA ASP A 443 19.90 4.05 -9.47
C ASP A 443 21.17 3.27 -9.81
N ALA A 444 21.61 2.39 -8.90
CA ALA A 444 22.67 1.44 -9.16
C ALA A 444 22.55 0.19 -8.28
N MET A 445 23.27 -0.88 -8.63
CA MET A 445 23.35 -2.10 -7.80
C MET A 445 24.76 -2.68 -7.71
N THR A 446 25.09 -3.36 -6.61
CA THR A 446 26.33 -4.14 -6.51
C THR A 446 26.17 -5.57 -7.06
N LEU A 447 27.24 -6.11 -7.65
CA LEU A 447 27.31 -7.43 -8.27
C LEU A 447 28.55 -8.21 -7.81
N SER A 448 28.47 -9.54 -7.84
CA SER A 448 29.63 -10.43 -7.69
C SER A 448 29.94 -11.10 -9.02
N ALA A 449 31.22 -11.21 -9.39
CA ALA A 449 31.63 -11.79 -10.68
C ALA A 449 32.20 -13.22 -10.54
N TYR A 450 31.82 -13.97 -9.50
CA TYR A 450 32.37 -15.30 -9.22
C TYR A 450 32.15 -16.29 -10.38
N MET A 451 31.06 -16.16 -11.14
CA MET A 451 30.77 -17.00 -12.31
C MET A 451 31.47 -16.52 -13.60
N GLY A 452 32.31 -15.48 -13.51
CA GLY A 452 33.03 -14.85 -14.60
C GLY A 452 32.39 -13.54 -15.06
N ALA A 453 33.22 -12.56 -15.46
CA ALA A 453 32.79 -11.20 -15.80
C ALA A 453 31.72 -11.17 -16.91
N GLY A 454 31.90 -11.98 -17.96
CA GLY A 454 30.97 -12.03 -19.10
C GLY A 454 29.56 -12.50 -18.76
N THR A 455 29.36 -13.14 -17.59
CA THR A 455 28.01 -13.52 -17.14
C THR A 455 27.20 -12.30 -16.71
N LEU A 456 27.84 -11.19 -16.36
CA LEU A 456 27.19 -9.96 -15.89
C LEU A 456 26.79 -9.01 -17.03
N SER A 457 27.27 -9.23 -18.26
CA SER A 457 26.97 -8.38 -19.42
C SER A 457 25.48 -8.07 -19.61
N PRO A 458 24.52 -9.02 -19.47
CA PRO A 458 23.10 -8.69 -19.58
C PRO A 458 22.61 -7.65 -18.56
N VAL A 459 23.20 -7.62 -17.36
CA VAL A 459 22.85 -6.63 -16.34
C VAL A 459 23.51 -5.29 -16.64
N HIS A 460 24.76 -5.29 -17.12
CA HIS A 460 25.43 -4.06 -17.56
C HIS A 460 24.71 -3.41 -18.74
N GLU A 461 24.22 -4.19 -19.69
CA GLU A 461 23.40 -3.71 -20.82
C GLU A 461 22.07 -3.12 -20.36
N HIS A 462 21.39 -3.80 -19.44
CA HIS A 462 20.16 -3.26 -18.85
C HIS A 462 20.42 -1.96 -18.08
N ALA A 463 21.55 -1.88 -17.36
CA ALA A 463 21.94 -0.68 -16.64
C ALA A 463 22.18 0.50 -17.58
N ALA A 464 22.96 0.28 -18.65
CA ALA A 464 23.21 1.27 -19.69
C ALA A 464 21.91 1.73 -20.38
N ALA A 465 21.03 0.79 -20.74
CA ALA A 465 19.75 1.08 -21.39
C ALA A 465 18.79 1.89 -20.50
N THR A 466 18.93 1.79 -19.19
CA THR A 466 18.12 2.51 -18.19
C THR A 466 18.88 3.68 -17.55
N GLY A 467 20.05 4.07 -18.06
CA GLY A 467 20.85 5.15 -17.44
C GLY A 467 21.16 4.93 -15.95
N THR A 468 21.17 3.67 -15.50
CA THR A 468 21.53 3.25 -14.14
C THR A 468 22.96 2.69 -14.11
N GLY A 469 23.48 2.39 -12.92
CA GLY A 469 24.84 1.90 -12.70
C GLY A 469 24.93 0.49 -12.14
N THR A 470 26.08 -0.14 -12.32
CA THR A 470 26.44 -1.41 -11.66
C THR A 470 27.80 -1.30 -11.00
N PHE A 471 28.01 -1.98 -9.88
CA PHE A 471 29.28 -1.97 -9.15
C PHE A 471 29.75 -3.39 -8.86
N VAL A 472 30.77 -3.84 -9.57
CA VAL A 472 31.27 -5.21 -9.44
C VAL A 472 32.28 -5.29 -8.30
N VAL A 473 32.16 -6.29 -7.41
CA VAL A 473 33.16 -6.51 -6.36
C VAL A 473 34.45 -7.05 -6.99
N VAL A 474 35.48 -6.20 -7.05
CA VAL A 474 36.78 -6.54 -7.66
C VAL A 474 37.80 -6.90 -6.59
N ARG A 475 37.99 -6.02 -5.61
CA ARG A 475 38.82 -6.30 -4.45
C ARG A 475 38.12 -5.87 -3.17
N SER A 476 37.75 -6.81 -2.32
CA SER A 476 37.11 -6.49 -1.04
C SER A 476 38.14 -6.31 0.07
N SER A 477 37.80 -5.57 1.12
CA SER A 477 38.62 -5.46 2.34
C SER A 477 38.55 -6.72 3.22
N ASN A 478 37.89 -7.80 2.76
CA ASN A 478 37.78 -9.05 3.47
C ASN A 478 39.06 -9.88 3.27
N PRO A 479 39.82 -10.21 4.33
CA PRO A 479 41.05 -10.98 4.20
C PRO A 479 40.89 -12.32 3.49
N GLU A 480 39.74 -12.99 3.66
CA GLU A 480 39.42 -14.26 3.01
C GLU A 480 39.35 -14.16 1.47
N GLY A 481 39.08 -12.96 0.95
CA GLY A 481 39.04 -12.71 -0.48
C GLY A 481 40.43 -12.65 -1.14
N ALA A 482 41.48 -12.37 -0.38
CA ALA A 482 42.82 -12.10 -0.92
C ALA A 482 43.39 -13.28 -1.71
N ALA A 483 43.21 -14.51 -1.20
CA ALA A 483 43.71 -15.72 -1.86
C ALA A 483 43.11 -15.92 -3.26
N LEU A 484 41.85 -15.54 -3.48
CA LEU A 484 41.20 -15.65 -4.78
C LEU A 484 41.49 -14.42 -5.67
N GLN A 485 41.42 -13.22 -5.10
CA GLN A 485 41.54 -11.96 -5.83
C GLN A 485 42.97 -11.75 -6.37
N SER A 486 43.98 -12.20 -5.62
CA SER A 486 45.39 -12.14 -6.02
C SER A 486 45.90 -13.43 -6.67
N ALA A 487 45.06 -14.45 -6.86
CA ALA A 487 45.44 -15.65 -7.61
C ALA A 487 45.75 -15.28 -9.07
N GLU A 488 46.80 -15.87 -9.63
CA GLU A 488 47.19 -15.64 -11.02
C GLU A 488 46.60 -16.69 -11.95
N ALA A 489 45.99 -16.23 -13.04
CA ALA A 489 45.55 -17.05 -14.15
C ALA A 489 46.10 -16.46 -15.44
N GLY A 490 46.95 -17.21 -16.15
CA GLY A 490 47.61 -16.70 -17.36
C GLY A 490 48.62 -15.58 -17.12
N GLY A 491 49.19 -15.49 -15.91
CA GLY A 491 50.19 -14.47 -15.53
C GLY A 491 49.60 -13.12 -15.11
N GLU A 492 48.29 -13.04 -14.89
CA GLU A 492 47.61 -11.86 -14.37
C GLU A 492 46.71 -12.24 -13.18
N ALA A 493 46.62 -11.37 -12.18
CA ALA A 493 45.75 -11.58 -11.03
C ALA A 493 44.27 -11.55 -11.45
N VAL A 494 43.44 -12.41 -10.86
CA VAL A 494 41.99 -12.48 -11.13
C VAL A 494 41.31 -11.11 -11.01
N ALA A 495 41.68 -10.31 -9.99
CA ALA A 495 41.16 -8.96 -9.81
C ALA A 495 41.53 -8.01 -10.98
N ASP A 496 42.71 -8.16 -11.57
CA ASP A 496 43.17 -7.31 -12.68
C ASP A 496 42.52 -7.73 -14.00
N THR A 497 42.32 -9.03 -14.22
CA THR A 497 41.50 -9.55 -15.33
C THR A 497 40.07 -9.01 -15.27
N LEU A 498 39.47 -8.98 -14.07
CA LEU A 498 38.14 -8.42 -13.87
C LEU A 498 38.12 -6.90 -14.08
N ALA A 499 39.16 -6.19 -13.62
CA ALA A 499 39.31 -4.75 -13.84
C ALA A 499 39.35 -4.40 -15.34
N ARG A 500 40.12 -5.15 -16.14
CA ARG A 500 40.13 -4.98 -17.60
C ARG A 500 38.78 -5.30 -18.23
N ALA A 501 38.07 -6.31 -17.74
CA ALA A 501 36.74 -6.64 -18.23
C ALA A 501 35.75 -5.49 -17.97
N ILE A 502 35.81 -4.84 -16.81
CA ILE A 502 35.01 -3.64 -16.50
C ILE A 502 35.35 -2.49 -17.45
N ALA A 503 36.64 -2.21 -17.67
CA ALA A 503 37.07 -1.15 -18.57
C ALA A 503 36.61 -1.39 -20.01
N ALA A 504 36.76 -2.61 -20.50
CA ALA A 504 36.30 -3.01 -21.84
C ALA A 504 34.77 -2.94 -21.97
N GLU A 505 34.03 -3.30 -20.92
CA GLU A 505 32.57 -3.22 -20.92
C GLU A 505 32.08 -1.75 -20.92
N ASN A 506 32.76 -0.86 -20.20
CA ASN A 506 32.50 0.57 -20.27
C ASN A 506 32.82 1.15 -21.66
N ASP A 507 33.95 0.78 -22.28
CA ASP A 507 34.29 1.20 -23.64
C ASP A 507 33.24 0.72 -24.66
N ARG A 508 32.68 -0.47 -24.45
CA ARG A 508 31.62 -1.04 -25.29
C ARG A 508 30.28 -0.33 -25.10
N LEU A 509 29.86 -0.12 -23.86
CA LEU A 509 28.54 0.41 -23.51
C LEU A 509 28.46 1.94 -23.63
N ALA A 510 29.58 2.64 -23.43
CA ALA A 510 29.64 4.09 -23.40
C ALA A 510 30.95 4.62 -24.04
N PRO A 511 31.21 4.35 -25.34
CA PRO A 511 32.50 4.60 -25.99
C PRO A 511 32.98 6.06 -25.99
N ASN A 512 32.06 7.01 -25.78
CA ASN A 512 32.36 8.45 -25.76
C ASN A 512 32.21 9.09 -24.38
N ALA A 513 31.87 8.30 -23.35
CA ALA A 513 31.70 8.80 -22.00
C ALA A 513 33.05 8.75 -21.25
N PRO A 514 33.39 9.77 -20.45
CA PRO A 514 34.60 9.73 -19.62
C PRO A 514 34.52 8.63 -18.54
N VAL A 515 33.29 8.30 -18.11
CA VAL A 515 33.00 7.25 -17.13
C VAL A 515 31.78 6.47 -17.60
N GLY A 516 31.88 5.14 -17.64
CA GLY A 516 30.81 4.25 -18.08
C GLY A 516 29.91 3.76 -16.94
N PRO A 517 28.88 2.94 -17.26
CA PRO A 517 27.86 2.48 -16.31
C PRO A 517 28.35 1.37 -15.37
N VAL A 518 29.56 0.83 -15.57
CA VAL A 518 30.14 -0.24 -14.77
C VAL A 518 31.25 0.30 -13.87
N GLY A 519 30.95 0.41 -12.58
CA GLY A 519 31.89 0.71 -11.51
C GLY A 519 32.47 -0.54 -10.84
N ALA A 520 33.41 -0.31 -9.93
CA ALA A 520 34.05 -1.36 -9.14
C ALA A 520 33.93 -1.08 -7.64
N VAL A 521 33.83 -2.14 -6.84
CA VAL A 521 33.99 -2.08 -5.38
C VAL A 521 35.43 -2.46 -5.05
N ILE A 522 36.17 -1.51 -4.45
CA ILE A 522 37.57 -1.67 -4.05
C ILE A 522 37.71 -1.27 -2.58
N GLY A 523 38.21 -2.16 -1.74
CA GLY A 523 38.42 -1.91 -0.31
C GLY A 523 39.50 -0.87 -0.03
N ALA A 524 39.29 -0.04 1.00
CA ALA A 524 40.17 1.08 1.33
C ALA A 524 41.53 0.68 1.96
N THR A 525 41.66 -0.54 2.49
CA THR A 525 42.83 -0.99 3.26
C THR A 525 43.83 -1.82 2.45
N LEU A 526 43.74 -1.78 1.13
CA LEU A 526 44.50 -2.64 0.24
C LEU A 526 45.81 -1.95 -0.21
N GLY A 527 46.94 -2.66 -0.19
CA GLY A 527 48.25 -2.10 -0.50
C GLY A 527 48.47 -1.77 -2.00
N ALA A 528 49.73 -1.75 -2.44
CA ALA A 528 50.13 -1.36 -3.80
C ALA A 528 49.41 -2.10 -4.95
N GLU A 529 48.95 -3.33 -4.70
CA GLU A 529 48.17 -4.11 -5.67
C GLU A 529 46.85 -3.43 -6.07
N ALA A 530 46.16 -2.76 -5.12
CA ALA A 530 44.91 -2.08 -5.42
C ALA A 530 45.12 -0.84 -6.29
N ALA A 531 46.24 -0.12 -6.12
CA ALA A 531 46.59 1.00 -6.99
C ALA A 531 46.78 0.56 -8.45
N ARG A 532 47.43 -0.58 -8.66
CA ARG A 532 47.53 -1.20 -9.99
C ARG A 532 46.14 -1.53 -10.55
N THR A 533 45.31 -2.26 -9.79
CA THR A 533 43.95 -2.63 -10.23
C THR A 533 43.10 -1.41 -10.59
N VAL A 534 43.16 -0.32 -9.81
CA VAL A 534 42.47 0.96 -10.08
C VAL A 534 42.95 1.59 -11.40
N SER A 535 44.27 1.58 -11.66
CA SER A 535 44.83 2.14 -12.90
C SER A 535 44.35 1.44 -14.18
N LEU A 536 43.89 0.18 -14.07
CA LEU A 536 43.34 -0.59 -15.19
C LEU A 536 41.89 -0.21 -15.54
N MET A 537 41.23 0.61 -14.72
CA MET A 537 39.84 1.07 -14.91
C MET A 537 39.77 2.61 -14.99
N PRO A 538 40.32 3.24 -16.04
CA PRO A 538 40.33 4.69 -16.16
C PRO A 538 38.92 5.31 -16.32
N ASN A 539 37.95 4.51 -16.79
CA ASN A 539 36.59 4.91 -17.13
C ASN A 539 35.53 4.37 -16.14
N ALA A 540 35.91 4.00 -14.92
CA ALA A 540 34.99 3.46 -13.90
C ALA A 540 34.90 4.33 -12.64
N LEU A 541 33.74 4.28 -11.96
CA LEU A 541 33.55 4.76 -10.60
C LEU A 541 33.98 3.69 -9.58
N PHE A 542 34.47 4.13 -8.42
CA PHE A 542 34.95 3.26 -7.35
C PHE A 542 34.12 3.43 -6.08
N LEU A 543 33.34 2.41 -5.74
CA LEU A 543 32.67 2.34 -4.44
C LEU A 543 33.67 1.82 -3.40
N VAL A 544 33.99 2.66 -2.40
CA VAL A 544 35.06 2.39 -1.45
C VAL A 544 34.50 2.20 -0.04
N PRO A 545 34.22 0.94 0.38
CA PRO A 545 33.80 0.66 1.74
C PRO A 545 34.98 0.79 2.72
N GLY A 546 34.67 1.21 3.95
CA GLY A 546 35.59 1.11 5.08
C GLY A 546 36.36 2.40 5.41
N ILE A 547 35.76 3.56 5.20
CA ILE A 547 36.35 4.87 5.53
C ILE A 547 35.71 5.41 6.83
N GLY A 548 36.52 5.78 7.83
CA GLY A 548 36.06 6.28 9.14
C GLY A 548 36.93 5.87 10.34
N ALA A 549 36.45 6.11 11.57
CA ALA A 549 37.22 6.15 12.83
C ALA A 549 38.09 4.92 13.22
N GLN A 550 38.00 3.80 12.49
CA GLN A 550 38.88 2.62 12.62
C GLN A 550 39.33 2.03 11.27
N GLY A 551 39.14 2.76 10.16
CA GLY A 551 39.40 2.34 8.78
C GLY A 551 40.64 2.99 8.14
N ALA A 552 40.74 2.92 6.80
CA ALA A 552 41.88 3.49 6.06
C ALA A 552 41.94 5.02 6.19
N SER A 553 43.16 5.57 6.30
CA SER A 553 43.37 7.02 6.38
C SER A 553 43.12 7.72 5.04
N LEU A 554 42.95 9.04 5.06
CA LEU A 554 42.88 9.85 3.82
C LEU A 554 44.15 9.66 2.96
N ASP A 555 45.31 9.44 3.59
CA ASP A 555 46.58 9.20 2.91
C ASP A 555 46.61 7.82 2.20
N ASP A 556 45.97 6.80 2.79
CA ASP A 556 45.85 5.47 2.17
C ASP A 556 44.97 5.53 0.92
N LEU A 557 43.87 6.28 0.98
CA LEU A 557 42.99 6.50 -0.16
C LEU A 557 43.69 7.28 -1.27
N SER A 558 44.44 8.33 -0.92
CA SER A 558 45.24 9.12 -1.86
C SER A 558 46.24 8.26 -2.63
N ARG A 559 46.84 7.26 -1.97
CA ARG A 559 47.81 6.35 -2.59
C ARG A 559 47.16 5.32 -3.50
N ILE A 560 46.05 4.71 -3.07
CA ILE A 560 45.36 3.65 -3.83
C ILE A 560 44.65 4.22 -5.05
N PHE A 561 44.02 5.39 -4.89
CA PHE A 561 43.16 6.00 -5.90
C PHE A 561 43.80 7.23 -6.56
N ALA A 562 45.14 7.29 -6.57
CA ALA A 562 45.88 8.34 -7.25
C ALA A 562 45.43 8.48 -8.72
N GLY A 563 44.98 9.67 -9.12
CA GLY A 563 44.45 9.92 -10.48
C GLY A 563 43.02 9.42 -10.72
N ALA A 564 42.32 8.92 -9.69
CA ALA A 564 40.89 8.63 -9.76
C ALA A 564 40.02 9.82 -9.33
N GLY A 565 40.50 10.64 -8.39
CA GLY A 565 39.86 11.88 -7.93
C GLY A 565 38.35 11.76 -7.76
N ARG A 566 37.59 12.49 -8.59
CA ARG A 566 36.11 12.53 -8.58
C ARG A 566 35.40 11.19 -8.79
N ARG A 567 36.12 10.14 -9.20
CA ARG A 567 35.55 8.80 -9.43
C ARG A 567 35.44 7.98 -8.14
N VAL A 568 35.95 8.48 -7.02
CA VAL A 568 35.93 7.78 -5.72
C VAL A 568 34.65 8.09 -4.95
N ILE A 569 33.96 7.04 -4.51
CA ILE A 569 32.71 7.09 -3.74
C ILE A 569 32.95 6.50 -2.35
N PRO A 570 33.41 7.32 -1.38
CA PRO A 570 33.66 6.85 -0.03
C PRO A 570 32.37 6.45 0.68
N THR A 571 32.34 5.27 1.28
CA THR A 571 31.15 4.73 1.95
C THR A 571 31.35 4.56 3.46
N SER A 572 30.39 5.05 4.25
CA SER A 572 30.31 4.83 5.71
C SER A 572 28.88 4.51 6.12
N SER A 573 28.73 3.59 7.07
CA SER A 573 27.45 3.05 7.52
C SER A 573 27.40 3.02 9.05
N ARG A 574 27.98 1.98 9.67
CA ARG A 574 27.98 1.76 11.12
C ARG A 574 28.45 2.95 11.95
N ALA A 575 29.51 3.66 11.52
CA ALA A 575 30.01 4.82 12.24
C ALA A 575 29.01 5.99 12.25
N VAL A 576 28.28 6.19 11.15
CA VAL A 576 27.24 7.23 11.05
C VAL A 576 26.00 6.82 11.84
N LEU A 577 25.54 5.59 11.65
CA LEU A 577 24.35 5.05 12.31
C LEU A 577 24.51 4.95 13.83
N ALA A 578 25.74 4.89 14.36
CA ALA A 578 25.99 4.91 15.81
C ALA A 578 25.49 6.20 16.51
N ALA A 579 25.23 7.27 15.76
CA ALA A 579 24.68 8.53 16.29
C ALA A 579 23.14 8.55 16.39
N GLY A 580 22.44 7.57 15.83
CA GLY A 580 20.99 7.45 15.97
C GLY A 580 20.57 6.90 17.35
N PRO A 581 19.26 6.86 17.66
CA PRO A 581 18.13 7.11 16.76
C PRO A 581 17.74 8.58 16.63
N ASP A 582 18.35 9.48 17.41
CA ASP A 582 18.04 10.91 17.37
C ASP A 582 18.41 11.51 16.00
N VAL A 583 17.41 12.09 15.33
CA VAL A 583 17.56 12.62 13.96
C VAL A 583 18.58 13.75 13.89
N ALA A 584 18.65 14.62 14.90
CA ALA A 584 19.60 15.73 14.91
C ALA A 584 21.05 15.24 15.02
N SER A 585 21.28 14.25 15.90
CA SER A 585 22.58 13.60 16.08
C SER A 585 23.00 12.84 14.81
N LEU A 586 22.08 12.14 14.17
CA LEU A 586 22.32 11.45 12.90
C LEU A 586 22.66 12.44 11.77
N LYS A 587 21.94 13.56 11.66
CA LYS A 587 22.26 14.66 10.73
C LYS A 587 23.66 15.22 10.93
N ALA A 588 24.05 15.48 12.18
CA ALA A 588 25.38 15.97 12.50
C ALA A 588 26.48 14.98 12.08
N SER A 589 26.28 13.69 12.34
CA SER A 589 27.22 12.62 11.94
C SER A 589 27.33 12.46 10.42
N ILE A 590 26.20 12.57 9.70
CA ILE A 590 26.18 12.60 8.23
C ILE A 590 26.97 13.81 7.71
N ALA A 591 26.73 15.01 8.25
CA ALA A 591 27.41 16.23 7.84
C ALA A 591 28.93 16.17 8.08
N GLU A 592 29.37 15.69 9.24
CA GLU A 592 30.80 15.51 9.54
C GLU A 592 31.49 14.57 8.53
N THR A 593 30.84 13.44 8.23
CA THR A 593 31.36 12.45 7.28
C THR A 593 31.35 13.00 5.85
N ARG A 594 30.30 13.73 5.47
CA ARG A 594 30.17 14.43 4.19
C ARG A 594 31.32 15.41 3.98
N ASP A 595 31.60 16.23 4.98
CA ASP A 595 32.64 17.27 4.92
C ASP A 595 34.04 16.64 4.89
N ALA A 596 34.23 15.51 5.58
CA ALA A 596 35.46 14.73 5.48
C ALA A 596 35.64 14.12 4.07
N ALA A 597 34.57 13.62 3.45
CA ALA A 597 34.61 13.07 2.11
C ALA A 597 34.85 14.13 1.03
N MET A 598 34.42 15.38 1.24
CA MET A 598 34.71 16.49 0.32
C MET A 598 36.21 16.76 0.18
N ARG A 599 36.99 16.56 1.26
CA ARG A 599 38.45 16.67 1.22
C ARG A 599 39.13 15.62 0.35
N LEU A 600 38.44 14.50 0.05
CA LEU A 600 38.95 13.46 -0.86
C LEU A 600 38.77 13.82 -2.33
N ARG A 601 37.92 14.80 -2.65
CA ARG A 601 37.61 15.18 -4.04
C ARG A 601 38.77 15.87 -4.75
N ASP A 602 39.64 16.53 -3.99
CA ASP A 602 40.76 17.33 -4.49
C ASP A 602 42.09 16.55 -4.53
N LEU A 603 42.04 15.23 -4.29
CA LEU A 603 43.12 14.26 -4.50
C LEU A 603 43.14 13.76 -5.95
#